data_AF-A0A3D0TVE4-F1
#
_entry.id   AF-A0A3D0TVE4-F1
#
_cell.length_a   1.000
_cell.length_b   1.000
_cell.length_c   1.000
_cell.angle_alpha   90.00
_cell.angle_beta   90.00
_cell.angle_gamma   90.00
#
_symmetry.space_group_name_H-M   'P 1'
#
loop_
_entity.id
_entity.type
_entity.pdbx_description
1 polymer ?
#
loop_
_entity_poly.entity_id
_entity_poly.type
_entity_poly.pdbx_seq_one_letter_code
_entity_poly.pdbx_strand_id
1 'polypeptide(L)'
;MVEALCRARGVRHFRTLTGFKWVMVPRLENPAATWVFGYEEALGYSVGDAVLDKDGIAAAVEFVRLAQRLRARGSGPLERLDELACELGVFETAQVSVPAGADAVAAALARLRAAPPDRLLDAAGAVVADVA
;
A
#
# COMPACT_ATOMS: atom_id res chain seq x y z
N MET A 1 4.78 -2.18 3.87
CA MET A 1 5.85 -2.75 3.02
C MET A 1 6.33 -1.79 1.93
N VAL A 2 5.46 -1.36 0.99
CA VAL A 2 5.87 -0.57 -0.19
C VAL A 2 6.66 0.70 0.15
N GLU A 3 6.21 1.51 1.12
CA GLU A 3 6.95 2.69 1.57
C GLU A 3 8.38 2.37 2.05
N ALA A 4 8.53 1.29 2.83
CA ALA A 4 9.83 0.86 3.33
C ALA A 4 10.75 0.40 2.18
N LEU A 5 10.20 -0.33 1.21
CA LEU A 5 10.92 -0.73 0.00
C LEU A 5 11.36 0.49 -0.81
N CYS A 6 10.48 1.46 -1.04
CA CYS A 6 10.81 2.69 -1.74
C CYS A 6 11.93 3.46 -1.03
N ARG A 7 11.85 3.62 0.29
CA ARG A 7 12.89 4.26 1.10
C ARG A 7 14.24 3.53 0.99
N ALA A 8 14.23 2.20 1.11
CA ALA A 8 15.45 1.38 1.00
C ALA A 8 16.10 1.44 -0.39
N ARG A 9 15.34 1.77 -1.44
CA ARG A 9 15.81 1.84 -2.83
C ARG A 9 15.93 3.27 -3.39
N GLY A 10 15.73 4.29 -2.57
CA GLY A 10 15.78 5.69 -3.02
C GLY A 10 14.69 6.06 -4.02
N VAL A 11 13.55 5.37 -4.00
CA VAL A 11 12.39 5.64 -4.86
C VAL A 11 11.42 6.56 -4.12
N ARG A 12 10.91 7.58 -4.81
CA ARG A 12 9.88 8.48 -4.24
C ARG A 12 8.59 7.71 -4.01
N HIS A 13 7.98 7.90 -2.83
CA HIS A 13 6.73 7.27 -2.44
C HIS A 13 5.72 8.36 -2.05
N PHE A 14 4.47 8.18 -2.48
CA PHE A 14 3.36 9.06 -2.16
C PHE A 14 2.23 8.22 -1.57
N ARG A 15 1.70 8.65 -0.42
CA ARG A 15 0.47 8.10 0.16
C ARG A 15 -0.66 9.06 -0.17
N THR A 16 -1.74 8.53 -0.73
CA THR A 16 -2.88 9.34 -1.21
C THR A 16 -4.17 8.92 -0.51
N LEU A 17 -5.23 9.72 -0.69
CA LEU A 17 -6.58 9.31 -0.28
C LEU A 17 -7.07 8.12 -1.10
N THR A 18 -8.06 7.41 -0.56
CA THR A 18 -8.74 6.30 -1.26
C THR A 18 -9.46 6.78 -2.51
N GLY A 19 -9.35 6.03 -3.60
CA GLY A 19 -9.90 6.31 -4.91
C GLY A 19 -8.78 6.50 -5.93
N PHE A 20 -8.79 5.71 -7.01
CA PHE A 20 -7.71 5.68 -8.01
C PHE A 20 -7.40 7.03 -8.65
N LYS A 21 -8.39 7.95 -8.71
CA LYS A 21 -8.16 9.33 -9.13
C LYS A 21 -7.04 10.01 -8.33
N TRP A 22 -6.94 9.74 -7.03
CA TRP A 22 -5.93 10.31 -6.15
C TRP A 22 -4.57 9.63 -6.32
N VAL A 23 -4.58 8.32 -6.59
CA VAL A 23 -3.35 7.55 -6.88
C VAL A 23 -2.61 8.13 -8.09
N MET A 24 -3.31 8.70 -9.06
CA MET A 24 -2.69 9.29 -10.26
C MET A 24 -2.23 10.75 -10.08
N VAL A 25 -2.65 11.45 -9.02
CA VAL A 25 -2.26 12.85 -8.79
C VAL A 25 -0.75 13.05 -8.78
N PRO A 26 0.07 12.25 -8.07
CA PRO A 26 1.53 12.41 -8.08
C PRO A 26 2.14 12.32 -9.47
N ARG A 27 1.57 11.48 -10.37
CA ARG A 27 2.01 11.36 -11.77
C ARG A 27 1.68 12.60 -12.59
N LEU A 28 0.52 13.20 -12.34
CA LEU A 28 0.09 14.43 -13.04
C LEU A 28 0.91 15.64 -12.58
N GLU A 29 1.24 15.71 -11.30
CA GLU A 29 2.07 16.78 -10.72
C GLU A 29 3.56 16.65 -11.08
N ASN A 30 4.01 15.43 -11.41
CA ASN A 30 5.41 15.15 -11.74
C ASN A 30 5.53 14.49 -13.13
N PRO A 31 5.18 15.17 -14.23
CA PRO A 31 5.08 14.53 -15.53
C PRO A 31 6.41 14.10 -16.14
N ALA A 32 7.51 14.71 -15.71
CA ALA A 32 8.86 14.35 -16.10
C ALA A 32 9.42 13.14 -15.32
N ALA A 33 8.72 12.69 -14.27
CA ALA A 33 9.13 11.53 -13.48
C ALA A 33 8.69 10.23 -14.16
N THR A 34 9.53 9.20 -14.07
CA THR A 34 9.13 7.85 -14.45
C THR A 34 8.11 7.32 -13.46
N TRP A 35 6.92 6.95 -13.96
CA TRP A 35 5.93 6.22 -13.18
C TRP A 35 6.33 4.75 -13.09
N VAL A 36 6.39 4.22 -11.87
CA VAL A 36 6.79 2.84 -11.64
C VAL A 36 5.59 1.99 -11.27
N PHE A 37 4.83 2.43 -10.26
CA PHE A 37 3.77 1.63 -9.66
C PHE A 37 2.80 2.52 -8.88
N GLY A 38 1.51 2.26 -9.05
CA GLY A 38 0.45 2.76 -8.17
C GLY A 38 -0.50 1.63 -7.81
N TYR A 39 -1.03 1.64 -6.59
CA TYR A 39 -1.96 0.59 -6.16
C TYR A 39 -2.95 1.04 -5.09
N GLU A 40 -4.03 0.28 -4.97
CA GLU A 40 -4.98 0.29 -3.86
C GLU A 40 -5.13 -1.13 -3.31
N GLU A 41 -5.47 -1.28 -2.02
CA GLU A 41 -5.65 -2.59 -1.37
C GLU A 41 -6.73 -3.45 -2.04
N ALA A 42 -7.78 -2.83 -2.60
CA ALA A 42 -8.85 -3.48 -3.35
C ALA A 42 -8.43 -3.97 -4.75
N LEU A 43 -7.19 -4.47 -4.90
CA LEU A 43 -6.61 -5.06 -6.12
C LEU A 43 -6.61 -4.14 -7.34
N GLY A 44 -6.53 -2.82 -7.12
CA GLY A 44 -6.33 -1.84 -8.19
C GLY A 44 -4.85 -1.59 -8.40
N TYR A 45 -4.32 -1.82 -9.60
CA TYR A 45 -2.90 -1.63 -9.93
C TYR A 45 -2.72 -0.81 -11.20
N SER A 46 -1.71 0.06 -11.21
CA SER A 46 -1.17 0.70 -12.42
C SER A 46 0.33 0.43 -12.45
N VAL A 47 0.80 -0.14 -13.56
CA VAL A 47 2.21 -0.46 -13.81
C VAL A 47 2.66 0.23 -15.09
N GLY A 48 3.77 0.97 -15.01
CA GLY A 48 4.23 1.79 -16.13
C GLY A 48 3.26 2.92 -16.51
N ASP A 49 3.61 3.69 -17.53
CA ASP A 49 2.91 4.94 -17.90
C ASP A 49 2.05 4.84 -19.17
N ALA A 50 1.84 3.63 -19.69
CA ALA A 50 1.01 3.39 -20.88
C ALA A 50 -0.46 3.74 -20.66
N VAL A 51 -0.98 3.46 -19.45
CA VAL A 51 -2.36 3.74 -19.06
C VAL A 51 -2.33 4.45 -17.70
N LEU A 52 -2.91 5.66 -17.65
CA LEU A 52 -3.04 6.42 -16.42
C LEU A 52 -4.32 6.04 -15.64
N ASP A 53 -4.60 4.73 -15.55
CA ASP A 53 -5.75 4.12 -14.86
C ASP A 53 -5.37 2.71 -14.38
N LYS A 54 -6.32 2.01 -13.74
CA LYS A 54 -6.17 0.60 -13.35
C LYS A 54 -5.98 -0.26 -14.60
N ASP A 55 -4.93 -1.07 -14.61
CA ASP A 55 -4.69 -2.07 -15.64
C ASP A 55 -4.25 -3.39 -15.00
N GLY A 56 -5.23 -4.24 -14.74
CA GLY A 56 -5.00 -5.57 -14.18
C GLY A 56 -4.28 -6.52 -15.15
N ILE A 57 -4.42 -6.33 -16.47
CA ILE A 57 -3.76 -7.20 -17.46
C ILE A 57 -2.27 -6.85 -17.50
N ALA A 58 -1.92 -5.57 -17.60
CA ALA A 58 -0.53 -5.14 -17.53
C ALA A 58 0.13 -5.57 -16.22
N ALA A 59 -0.57 -5.42 -15.08
CA ALA A 59 -0.08 -5.89 -13.79
C ALA A 59 0.16 -7.41 -13.76
N ALA A 60 -0.75 -8.22 -14.30
CA ALA A 60 -0.59 -9.67 -14.40
C ALA A 60 0.61 -10.06 -15.29
N VAL A 61 0.78 -9.39 -16.44
CA VAL A 61 1.91 -9.61 -17.34
C VAL A 61 3.23 -9.26 -16.65
N GLU A 62 3.31 -8.13 -15.95
CA GLU A 62 4.51 -7.75 -15.20
C GLU A 62 4.81 -8.72 -14.05
N PHE A 63 3.78 -9.23 -13.38
CA PHE A 63 3.96 -10.27 -12.37
C PHE A 63 4.50 -11.58 -12.97
N VAL A 64 3.99 -12.01 -14.14
CA VAL A 64 4.53 -13.19 -14.86
C VAL A 64 5.99 -12.97 -15.26
N ARG A 65 6.35 -11.77 -15.73
CA ARG A 65 7.75 -11.41 -16.02
C ARG A 65 8.63 -11.46 -14.77
N LEU A 66 8.12 -10.99 -13.62
CA LEU A 66 8.81 -11.12 -12.33
C LEU A 66 9.01 -12.60 -11.96
N ALA A 67 7.96 -13.41 -12.00
CA ALA A 67 8.01 -14.83 -11.69
C ALA A 67 9.00 -15.59 -12.59
N GLN A 68 9.03 -15.28 -13.90
CA GLN A 68 10.00 -15.83 -14.83
C GLN A 68 11.43 -15.50 -14.42
N ARG A 69 11.72 -14.22 -14.08
CA ARG A 69 13.06 -13.79 -13.65
C ARG A 69 13.50 -14.42 -12.34
N LEU A 70 12.58 -14.60 -11.39
CA LEU A 70 12.84 -15.27 -10.12
C LEU A 70 13.14 -16.76 -10.36
N ARG A 71 12.31 -17.44 -11.17
CA ARG A 71 12.51 -18.85 -11.52
C ARG A 71 13.86 -19.08 -12.19
N ALA A 72 14.29 -18.19 -13.08
CA ALA A 72 15.61 -18.27 -13.73
C ALA A 72 16.79 -18.19 -12.74
N ARG A 73 16.56 -17.71 -11.52
CA ARG A 73 17.53 -17.61 -10.42
C ARG A 73 17.33 -18.69 -9.35
N GLY A 74 16.45 -19.66 -9.58
CA GLY A 74 16.13 -20.71 -8.61
C GLY A 74 15.27 -20.23 -7.42
N SER A 75 14.54 -19.12 -7.57
CA SER A 75 13.67 -18.53 -6.54
C SER A 75 12.23 -18.41 -7.05
N GLY A 76 11.29 -18.07 -6.17
CA GLY A 76 9.88 -17.84 -6.49
C GLY A 76 9.33 -16.58 -5.80
N PRO A 77 8.08 -16.19 -6.11
CA PRO A 77 7.49 -14.98 -5.54
C PRO A 77 7.37 -14.99 -4.01
N LEU A 78 7.10 -16.16 -3.41
CA LEU A 78 6.97 -16.29 -1.96
C LEU A 78 8.33 -16.22 -1.27
N GLU A 79 9.34 -16.91 -1.81
CA GLU A 79 10.71 -16.81 -1.32
C GLU A 79 11.22 -15.37 -1.41
N ARG A 80 10.89 -14.68 -2.50
CA ARG A 80 11.23 -13.26 -2.65
C ARG A 80 10.51 -12.37 -1.64
N LEU A 81 9.28 -12.72 -1.25
CA LEU A 81 8.55 -12.01 -0.20
C LEU A 81 9.20 -12.22 1.17
N ASP A 82 9.63 -13.45 1.47
CA ASP A 82 10.35 -13.77 2.72
C ASP A 82 11.70 -13.03 2.79
N GLU A 83 12.45 -12.99 1.69
CA GLU A 83 13.68 -12.18 1.59
C GLU A 83 13.43 -10.71 1.89
N LEU A 84 12.33 -10.14 1.36
CA LEU A 84 11.94 -8.75 1.62
C LEU A 84 11.50 -8.54 3.08
N ALA A 85 10.84 -9.52 3.70
CA ALA A 85 10.48 -9.46 5.11
C ALA A 85 11.72 -9.45 6.01
N CYS A 86 12.74 -10.25 5.67
CA CYS A 86 14.05 -10.20 6.33
C CYS A 86 14.79 -8.87 6.12
N GLU A 87 14.72 -8.29 4.92
CA GLU A 87 15.40 -7.03 4.56
C GLU A 87 14.74 -5.80 5.20
N LEU A 88 13.40 -5.74 5.21
CA LEU A 88 12.64 -4.52 5.49
C LEU A 88 11.82 -4.59 6.79
N GLY A 89 11.75 -5.76 7.41
CA GLY A 89 10.80 -6.09 8.46
C GLY A 89 9.49 -6.65 7.92
N VAL A 90 8.71 -7.23 8.83
CA VAL A 90 7.41 -7.85 8.53
C VAL A 90 6.33 -6.78 8.48
N PHE A 91 5.47 -6.83 7.46
CA PHE A 91 4.32 -5.95 7.30
C PHE A 91 3.06 -6.78 7.09
N GLU A 92 2.27 -6.92 8.15
CA GLU A 92 0.98 -7.61 8.12
C GLU A 92 -0.17 -6.62 8.08
N THR A 93 -1.19 -6.93 7.30
CA THR A 93 -2.42 -6.14 7.19
C THR A 93 -3.63 -7.04 7.25
N ALA A 94 -4.60 -6.71 8.10
CA ALA A 94 -5.87 -7.40 8.20
C ALA A 94 -7.02 -6.38 8.13
N GLN A 95 -8.08 -6.74 7.40
CA GLN A 95 -9.29 -5.93 7.32
C GLN A 95 -10.35 -6.52 8.26
N VAL A 96 -10.94 -5.67 9.11
CA VAL A 96 -12.07 -6.02 9.97
C VAL A 96 -13.27 -5.20 9.51
N SER A 97 -14.35 -5.88 9.10
CA SER A 97 -15.61 -5.25 8.72
C SER A 97 -16.67 -5.54 9.77
N VAL A 98 -17.24 -4.49 10.35
CA VAL A 98 -18.28 -4.59 11.38
C VAL A 98 -19.52 -3.82 10.90
N PRO A 99 -20.66 -4.49 10.68
CA PRO A 99 -21.91 -3.81 10.39
C PRO A 99 -22.32 -2.93 11.56
N ALA A 100 -22.58 -1.64 11.31
CA ALA A 100 -22.97 -0.68 12.32
C ALA A 100 -23.90 0.39 11.74
N GLY A 101 -24.78 0.94 12.59
CA GLY A 101 -25.60 2.11 12.24
C GLY A 101 -24.77 3.40 12.23
N ALA A 102 -25.20 4.40 11.45
CA ALA A 102 -24.48 5.66 11.27
C ALA A 102 -24.16 6.37 12.61
N ASP A 103 -25.10 6.41 13.55
CA ASP A 103 -24.89 7.03 14.86
C ASP A 103 -23.82 6.31 15.68
N ALA A 104 -23.78 4.98 15.62
CA ALA A 104 -22.77 4.17 16.30
C ALA A 104 -21.38 4.43 15.72
N VAL A 105 -21.27 4.54 14.39
CA VAL A 105 -20.01 4.89 13.71
C VAL A 105 -19.56 6.29 14.11
N ALA A 106 -20.46 7.27 14.08
CA ALA A 106 -20.14 8.66 14.44
C ALA A 106 -19.64 8.77 15.90
N ALA A 107 -20.32 8.11 16.84
CA ALA A 107 -19.91 8.07 18.24
C ALA A 107 -18.55 7.38 18.43
N ALA A 108 -18.28 6.29 17.70
CA ALA A 108 -17.00 5.59 17.75
C ALA A 108 -15.84 6.46 17.24
N LEU A 109 -16.01 7.14 16.10
CA LEU A 109 -15.00 8.04 15.54
C LEU A 109 -14.77 9.26 16.44
N ALA A 110 -15.82 9.84 17.02
CA ALA A 110 -15.69 10.94 17.97
C ALA A 110 -14.88 10.55 19.21
N ARG A 111 -15.14 9.36 19.77
CA ARG A 111 -14.35 8.81 20.88
C ARG A 111 -12.89 8.61 20.50
N LEU A 112 -12.60 8.03 19.33
CA LEU A 112 -11.23 7.77 18.88
C LEU A 112 -10.42 9.06 18.73
N ARG A 113 -11.05 10.14 18.22
CA ARG A 113 -10.41 11.46 18.09
C ARG A 113 -10.18 12.14 19.43
N ALA A 114 -11.16 12.05 20.34
CA ALA A 114 -11.08 12.70 21.65
C ALA A 114 -10.12 11.99 22.61
N ALA A 115 -10.03 10.66 22.52
CA ALA A 115 -9.22 9.82 23.40
C ALA A 115 -8.58 8.68 22.58
N PRO A 116 -7.56 8.98 21.75
CA PRO A 116 -6.83 7.95 21.03
C PRO A 116 -6.11 7.00 22.00
N PRO A 117 -6.02 5.70 21.69
CA PRO A 117 -5.28 4.77 22.52
C PRO A 117 -3.78 5.10 22.50
N ASP A 118 -3.16 5.14 23.68
CA ASP A 118 -1.70 5.31 23.86
C ASP A 118 -0.95 3.96 23.79
N ARG A 119 -1.70 2.86 23.87
CA ARG A 119 -1.22 1.48 23.78
C ARG A 119 -2.11 0.65 22.86
N LEU A 120 -1.48 -0.21 22.07
CA LEU A 120 -2.15 -1.22 21.26
C LEU A 120 -1.64 -2.59 21.70
N LEU A 121 -2.55 -3.41 22.24
CA LEU A 121 -2.18 -4.66 22.93
C LEU A 121 -1.12 -4.36 24.01
N ASP A 122 -0.01 -5.09 24.00
CA ASP A 122 1.09 -4.88 24.95
C ASP A 122 2.08 -3.79 24.51
N ALA A 123 2.00 -3.31 23.26
CA ALA A 123 2.91 -2.32 22.70
C ALA A 123 2.52 -0.88 23.12
N ALA A 124 3.48 -0.16 23.69
CA ALA A 124 3.38 1.28 23.92
C ALA A 124 3.82 2.07 22.68
N GLY A 125 3.43 3.36 22.62
CA GLY A 125 3.87 4.25 21.54
C GLY A 125 3.02 4.15 20.28
N ALA A 126 1.72 3.91 20.43
CA ALA A 126 0.78 3.96 19.32
C ALA A 126 0.80 5.37 18.70
N VAL A 127 1.16 5.46 17.42
CA VAL A 127 1.03 6.71 16.66
C VAL A 127 -0.37 6.75 16.09
N VAL A 128 -1.15 7.74 16.50
CA VAL A 128 -2.48 8.00 15.93
C VAL A 128 -2.38 9.21 15.01
N ALA A 129 -2.84 9.04 13.78
CA ALA A 129 -2.97 10.10 12.79
C ALA A 129 -4.39 10.06 12.22
N ASP A 130 -5.09 11.20 12.28
CA ASP A 130 -6.28 11.44 11.48
C ASP A 130 -5.81 12.08 10.16
N VAL A 131 -6.10 11.42 9.03
CA VAL A 131 -5.63 11.81 7.70
C VAL A 131 -6.71 12.51 6.87
N ALA A 132 -7.77 12.98 7.53
CA ALA A 132 -8.85 13.77 6.96
C ALA A 132 -8.45 15.23 6.70
#